data_AF-A0A960JD48-F1
#
_entry.id   AF-A0A960JD48-F1
#
_cell.length_a   1.000
_cell.length_b   1.000
_cell.length_c   1.000
_cell.angle_alpha   90.00
_cell.angle_beta   90.00
_cell.angle_gamma   90.00
#
_symmetry.space_group_name_H-M   'P 1'
#
loop_
_entity.id
_entity.type
_entity.pdbx_description
1 polymer ?
#
loop_
_entity_poly.entity_id
_entity_poly.type
_entity_poly.pdbx_seq_one_letter_code
_entity_poly.pdbx_strand_id
1 'polypeptide(L)'
;MNFSNFVYDTAKLAVVRGGSAALLEAPRALSHLLKVKLEGLSMGASSGLFRFETEEGQGEGIRQDVEDFLRSDIYEHATFVVDIVPESKNFRADQERLIARNRWRQMQSLSMALPAPGNHPAIADTWQGVLPAVDYLESGDEEKPALSKACKDRREKGKRSGRQSFYKAIADYELGDLQLAEDFNDLA
;
A
#
# COMPACT_ATOMS: atom_id res chain seq x y z
N MET A 1 -11.63 -4.21 2.00
CA MET A 1 -10.64 -3.29 1.39
C MET A 1 -10.90 -3.15 -0.10
N ASN A 2 -10.74 -1.96 -0.68
CA ASN A 2 -10.88 -1.72 -2.12
C ASN A 2 -9.49 -1.53 -2.74
N PHE A 3 -8.84 -2.62 -3.14
CA PHE A 3 -7.50 -2.58 -3.76
C PHE A 3 -7.54 -2.16 -5.22
N SER A 4 -8.67 -2.39 -5.90
CA SER A 4 -8.79 -2.10 -7.32
C SER A 4 -8.57 -0.63 -7.63
N ASN A 5 -9.09 0.26 -6.79
CA ASN A 5 -8.92 1.70 -6.96
C ASN A 5 -7.52 2.20 -6.59
N PHE A 6 -6.74 1.43 -5.81
CA PHE A 6 -5.37 1.82 -5.45
C PHE A 6 -4.31 1.23 -6.39
N VAL A 7 -4.61 0.13 -7.07
CA VAL A 7 -3.64 -0.58 -7.93
C VAL A 7 -3.98 -0.44 -9.42
N TYR A 8 -5.27 -0.44 -9.77
CA TYR A 8 -5.74 -0.52 -11.15
C TYR A 8 -6.52 0.72 -11.61
N ASP A 9 -6.31 1.85 -10.94
CA ASP A 9 -6.78 3.18 -11.36
C ASP A 9 -6.01 3.75 -12.56
N THR A 10 -4.95 3.08 -13.01
CA THR A 10 -4.19 3.45 -14.20
C THR A 10 -3.71 2.22 -14.98
N ALA A 11 -3.51 2.39 -16.29
CA ALA A 11 -2.89 1.40 -17.16
C ALA A 11 -1.34 1.40 -17.12
N LYS A 12 -0.72 2.34 -16.38
CA LYS A 12 0.74 2.45 -16.34
C LYS A 12 1.37 1.38 -15.44
N LEU A 13 2.07 0.43 -16.06
CA LEU A 13 2.61 -0.75 -15.38
C LEU A 13 3.56 -0.43 -14.21
N ALA A 14 4.36 0.62 -14.29
CA ALA A 14 5.24 1.00 -13.18
C ALA A 14 4.41 1.42 -11.95
N VAL A 15 3.31 2.16 -12.14
CA VAL A 15 2.41 2.58 -11.06
C VAL A 15 1.69 1.37 -10.46
N VAL A 16 1.12 0.49 -11.30
CA VAL A 16 0.43 -0.74 -10.89
C VAL A 16 1.36 -1.63 -10.03
N ARG A 17 2.61 -1.83 -10.50
CA ARG A 17 3.62 -2.60 -9.78
C ARG A 17 3.98 -1.98 -8.44
N GLY A 18 4.19 -0.67 -8.40
CA GLY A 18 4.53 0.02 -7.16
C GLY A 18 3.39 0.00 -6.14
N GLY A 19 2.14 0.15 -6.58
CA GLY A 19 0.96 0.00 -5.73
C GLY A 19 0.87 -1.41 -5.14
N SER A 20 1.03 -2.44 -5.97
CA SER A 20 1.01 -3.83 -5.53
C SER A 20 2.15 -4.16 -4.55
N ALA A 21 3.37 -3.69 -4.84
CA ALA A 21 4.52 -3.84 -3.95
C ALA A 21 4.31 -3.10 -2.62
N ALA A 22 3.72 -1.90 -2.64
CA ALA A 22 3.37 -1.16 -1.44
C ALA A 22 2.44 -1.97 -0.53
N LEU A 23 1.38 -2.54 -1.07
CA LEU A 23 0.43 -3.35 -0.29
C LEU A 23 1.07 -4.62 0.28
N LEU A 24 1.94 -5.27 -0.47
CA LEU A 24 2.65 -6.47 -0.03
C LEU A 24 3.63 -6.18 1.12
N GLU A 25 4.28 -5.02 1.08
CA GLU A 25 5.25 -4.60 2.10
C GLU A 25 4.59 -4.01 3.34
N ALA A 26 3.36 -3.47 3.23
CA ALA A 26 2.69 -2.76 4.33
C ALA A 26 2.62 -3.59 5.63
N PRO A 27 2.17 -4.86 5.64
CA PRO A 27 2.15 -5.67 6.87
C PRO A 27 3.57 -5.95 7.41
N ARG A 28 4.57 -6.05 6.53
CA ARG A 28 5.96 -6.32 6.92
C ARG A 28 6.60 -5.10 7.59
N ALA A 29 6.27 -3.91 7.11
CA ALA A 29 6.75 -2.65 7.67
C ALA A 29 6.27 -2.40 9.11
N LEU A 30 5.15 -2.99 9.52
CA LEU A 30 4.61 -2.82 10.88
C LEU A 30 5.58 -3.28 11.97
N SER A 31 6.38 -4.31 11.69
CA SER A 31 7.39 -4.83 12.63
C SER A 31 8.50 -3.83 12.96
N HIS A 32 8.74 -2.85 12.08
CA HIS A 32 9.73 -1.80 12.29
C HIS A 32 9.13 -0.55 12.96
N LEU A 33 7.82 -0.37 12.81
CA LEU A 33 7.09 0.77 13.38
C LEU A 33 6.82 0.59 14.88
N LEU A 34 6.39 -0.61 15.25
CA LEU A 34 5.89 -0.86 16.60
C LEU A 34 7.01 -1.28 17.56
N LYS A 35 6.98 -0.71 18.77
CA LYS A 35 7.87 -1.11 19.87
C LYS A 35 7.49 -2.46 20.49
N VAL A 36 6.35 -3.03 20.08
CA VAL A 36 5.88 -4.34 20.52
C VAL A 36 6.32 -5.42 19.54
N LYS A 37 6.63 -6.60 20.07
CA LYS A 37 6.94 -7.76 19.24
C LYS A 37 5.66 -8.28 18.60
N LEU A 38 5.57 -8.20 17.27
CA LEU A 38 4.47 -8.78 16.49
C LEU A 38 4.83 -10.21 16.07
N GLU A 39 3.98 -11.17 16.43
CA GLU A 39 4.00 -12.53 15.89
C GLU A 39 3.02 -12.61 14.71
N GLY A 40 3.53 -12.82 13.49
CA GLY A 40 2.68 -13.00 12.30
C GLY A 40 2.00 -14.36 12.30
N LEU A 41 0.68 -14.40 12.53
CA LEU A 41 -0.12 -15.62 12.45
C LEU A 41 -0.50 -15.96 11.00
N SER A 42 -0.78 -14.94 10.20
CA SER A 42 -1.06 -15.08 8.77
C SER A 42 -0.72 -13.79 8.04
N MET A 43 -0.02 -13.89 6.91
CA MET A 43 0.30 -12.77 6.04
C MET A 43 -0.11 -13.11 4.61
N GLY A 44 -1.11 -12.40 4.10
CA GLY A 44 -1.52 -12.44 2.71
C GLY A 44 -1.01 -11.21 1.95
N ALA A 45 -1.19 -11.20 0.62
CA ALA A 45 -0.81 -10.07 -0.23
C ALA A 45 -1.52 -8.75 0.13
N SER A 46 -2.56 -8.81 0.95
CA SER A 46 -3.48 -7.71 1.19
C SER A 46 -4.10 -7.72 2.59
N SER A 47 -3.58 -8.54 3.49
CA SER A 47 -4.05 -8.68 4.88
C SER A 47 -2.94 -9.23 5.75
N GLY A 48 -2.91 -8.80 7.01
CA GLY A 48 -2.00 -9.34 8.02
C GLY A 48 -2.78 -9.61 9.29
N LEU A 49 -2.57 -10.79 9.87
CA LEU A 49 -3.06 -11.18 11.18
C LEU A 49 -1.86 -11.37 12.09
N PHE A 50 -1.83 -10.61 13.17
CA PHE A 50 -0.74 -10.58 14.11
C PHE A 50 -1.24 -10.86 15.53
N ARG A 51 -0.44 -11.57 16.31
CA ARG A 51 -0.54 -11.62 17.77
C ARG A 51 0.52 -10.70 18.35
N PHE A 52 0.20 -10.00 19.42
CA PHE A 52 1.15 -9.22 20.19
C PHE A 52 0.69 -9.14 21.65
N GLU A 53 1.64 -8.86 22.54
CA GLU A 53 1.39 -8.62 23.95
C GLU A 53 1.57 -7.13 24.25
N THR A 54 0.71 -6.59 25.11
CA THR A 54 0.76 -5.20 25.54
C THR A 54 0.11 -5.05 26.91
N GLU A 55 0.39 -3.95 27.61
CA GLU A 55 -0.27 -3.62 28.87
C GLU A 55 -1.75 -3.30 28.66
N GLU A 56 -2.57 -3.53 29.70
CA GLU A 56 -3.99 -3.21 29.64
C GLU A 56 -4.21 -1.72 29.32
N GLY A 57 -5.04 -1.44 28.30
CA GLY A 57 -5.32 -0.09 27.83
C GLY A 57 -4.38 0.47 26.75
N GLN A 58 -3.22 -0.16 26.48
CA GLN A 58 -2.28 0.33 25.46
C GLN A 58 -2.60 -0.13 24.03
N GLY A 59 -3.45 -1.15 23.86
CA GLY A 59 -3.79 -1.69 22.55
C GLY A 59 -4.39 -0.65 21.58
N GLU A 60 -5.20 0.28 22.08
CA GLU A 60 -5.83 1.29 21.24
C GLU A 60 -4.81 2.30 20.67
N GLY A 61 -3.76 2.63 21.44
CA GLY A 61 -2.66 3.45 20.95
C GLY A 61 -1.90 2.76 19.82
N ILE A 62 -1.60 1.46 19.97
CA ILE A 62 -0.97 0.65 18.92
C ILE A 62 -1.83 0.60 17.65
N ARG A 63 -3.15 0.40 17.80
CA ARG A 63 -4.08 0.43 16.67
C ARG A 63 -4.03 1.78 15.95
N GLN A 64 -4.00 2.88 16.71
CA GLN A 64 -3.93 4.23 16.16
C GLN A 64 -2.62 4.48 15.42
N ASP A 65 -1.47 4.10 16.00
CA ASP A 65 -0.15 4.21 15.37
C ASP A 65 -0.11 3.47 14.03
N VAL A 66 -0.70 2.27 13.97
CA VAL A 66 -0.79 1.48 12.73
C VAL A 66 -1.72 2.16 11.72
N GLU A 67 -2.86 2.69 12.14
CA GLU A 67 -3.76 3.42 11.23
C GLU A 67 -3.11 4.69 10.69
N ASP A 68 -2.38 5.44 11.51
CA ASP A 68 -1.73 6.67 11.10
C ASP A 68 -0.62 6.39 10.10
N PHE A 69 0.18 5.34 10.32
CA PHE A 69 1.16 4.86 9.35
C PHE A 69 0.50 4.42 8.02
N LEU A 70 -0.62 3.71 8.08
CA LEU A 70 -1.33 3.25 6.89
C LEU A 70 -2.15 4.37 6.20
N ARG A 71 -2.21 5.56 6.79
CA ARG A 71 -2.83 6.77 6.19
C ARG A 71 -1.78 7.78 5.70
N SER A 72 -0.49 7.49 5.85
CA SER A 72 0.60 8.38 5.41
C SER A 72 1.22 7.95 4.07
N ASP A 73 2.02 8.86 3.51
CA ASP A 73 2.92 8.60 2.39
C ASP A 73 2.23 7.98 1.16
N ILE A 74 2.70 6.79 0.74
CA ILE A 74 2.20 6.05 -0.42
C ILE A 74 0.85 5.38 -0.15
N TYR A 75 0.43 5.27 1.11
CA TYR A 75 -0.79 4.58 1.53
C TYR A 75 -2.00 5.50 1.69
N GLU A 76 -1.80 6.82 1.58
CA GLU A 76 -2.81 7.87 1.78
C GLU A 76 -4.12 7.63 1.00
N HIS A 77 -4.01 7.05 -0.20
CA HIS A 77 -5.16 6.76 -1.08
C HIS A 77 -5.66 5.32 -1.01
N ALA A 78 -5.07 4.48 -0.15
CA ALA A 78 -5.54 3.13 0.10
C ALA A 78 -6.47 3.09 1.33
N THR A 79 -7.55 2.32 1.24
CA THR A 79 -8.51 2.21 2.35
C THR A 79 -8.11 1.09 3.30
N PHE A 80 -7.28 1.35 4.30
CA PHE A 80 -6.95 0.35 5.31
C PHE A 80 -8.00 0.25 6.42
N VAL A 81 -8.16 -0.95 6.98
CA VAL A 81 -8.95 -1.17 8.19
C VAL A 81 -8.14 -1.99 9.15
N VAL A 82 -8.01 -1.49 10.38
CA VAL A 82 -7.21 -2.07 11.44
C VAL A 82 -8.08 -2.15 12.68
N ASP A 83 -8.08 -3.30 13.33
CA ASP A 83 -8.69 -3.47 14.63
C ASP A 83 -7.89 -4.49 15.44
N ILE A 84 -8.18 -4.53 16.72
CA ILE A 84 -7.55 -5.42 17.69
C ILE A 84 -8.66 -6.06 18.53
N VAL A 85 -8.42 -7.29 18.96
CA VAL A 85 -9.31 -7.99 19.90
C VAL A 85 -8.45 -8.63 20.98
N PRO A 86 -8.87 -8.59 22.25
CA PRO A 86 -8.22 -9.38 23.30
C PRO A 86 -8.25 -10.86 22.91
N GLU A 87 -7.11 -11.52 23.02
CA GLU A 87 -7.02 -12.95 22.74
C GLU A 87 -7.80 -13.73 23.82
N SER A 88 -8.63 -14.66 23.36
CA SER A 88 -9.29 -15.66 24.19
C SER A 88 -8.68 -17.04 23.93
N LYS A 89 -9.21 -18.08 24.56
CA LYS A 89 -8.79 -19.47 24.31
C LYS A 89 -9.41 -20.07 23.03
N ASN A 90 -10.10 -19.27 22.22
CA ASN A 90 -10.77 -19.72 21.00
C ASN A 90 -10.40 -18.83 19.81
N PHE A 91 -9.33 -19.22 19.12
CA PHE A 91 -8.81 -18.51 17.94
C PHE A 91 -9.89 -18.21 16.88
N ARG A 92 -10.78 -19.18 16.60
CA ARG A 92 -11.82 -18.99 15.58
C ARG A 92 -12.81 -17.90 15.99
N ALA A 93 -13.24 -17.90 17.25
CA ALA A 93 -14.13 -16.87 17.77
C ALA A 93 -13.47 -15.48 17.73
N ASP A 94 -12.18 -15.40 18.07
CA ASP A 94 -11.45 -14.14 18.05
C ASP A 94 -11.21 -13.62 16.63
N GLN A 95 -10.89 -14.50 15.69
CA GLN A 95 -10.79 -14.17 14.28
C GLN A 95 -12.13 -13.66 13.72
N GLU A 96 -13.24 -14.33 14.02
CA GLU A 96 -14.57 -13.92 13.58
C GLU A 96 -14.96 -12.55 14.18
N ARG A 97 -14.66 -12.30 15.46
CA ARG A 97 -14.83 -10.98 16.09
C ARG A 97 -14.01 -9.91 15.39
N LEU A 98 -12.73 -10.18 15.14
CA LEU A 98 -11.83 -9.23 14.48
C LEU A 98 -12.34 -8.87 13.08
N ILE A 99 -12.75 -9.87 12.28
CA ILE A 99 -13.33 -9.66 10.96
C ILE A 99 -14.63 -8.85 11.04
N ALA A 100 -15.51 -9.18 11.99
CA ALA A 100 -16.77 -8.46 12.18
C ALA A 100 -16.53 -6.98 12.53
N ARG A 101 -15.58 -6.69 13.43
CA ARG A 101 -15.20 -5.32 13.77
C ARG A 101 -14.61 -4.57 12.57
N ASN A 102 -13.71 -5.21 11.81
CA ASN A 102 -13.17 -4.62 10.59
C ASN A 102 -14.27 -4.31 9.56
N ARG A 103 -15.23 -5.21 9.35
CA ARG A 103 -16.35 -4.94 8.44
C ARG A 103 -17.22 -3.78 8.91
N TRP A 104 -17.50 -3.73 10.21
CA TRP A 104 -18.24 -2.62 10.82
C TRP A 104 -17.54 -1.28 10.60
N ARG A 105 -16.23 -1.20 10.88
CA ARG A 105 -15.42 0.00 10.59
C ARG A 105 -15.42 0.35 9.11
N GLN A 106 -15.30 -0.64 8.23
CA GLN A 106 -15.33 -0.42 6.79
C GLN A 106 -16.66 0.21 6.34
N MET A 107 -17.79 -0.19 6.94
CA MET A 107 -19.10 0.42 6.66
C MET A 107 -19.23 1.85 7.19
N GLN A 108 -18.43 2.22 8.20
CA GLN A 108 -18.40 3.58 8.77
C GLN A 108 -17.34 4.48 8.11
N SER A 109 -16.40 3.91 7.36
CA SER A 109 -15.34 4.68 6.70
C SER A 109 -15.86 5.39 5.45
N LEU A 110 -15.31 6.58 5.17
CA LEU A 110 -15.56 7.27 3.92
C LEU A 110 -15.07 6.43 2.74
N SER A 111 -15.88 6.34 1.69
CA SER A 111 -15.54 5.61 0.47
C SER A 111 -14.48 6.32 -0.40
N MET A 112 -14.12 7.56 -0.07
CA MET A 112 -13.13 8.36 -0.80
C MET A 112 -12.10 8.97 0.16
N ALA A 113 -10.82 8.86 -0.20
CA ALA A 113 -9.76 9.65 0.39
C ALA A 113 -9.76 11.03 -0.27
N LEU A 114 -9.85 12.10 0.53
CA LEU A 114 -9.73 13.46 0.03
C LEU A 114 -8.24 13.76 -0.20
N PRO A 115 -7.80 14.06 -1.42
CA PRO A 115 -6.40 14.41 -1.66
C PRO A 115 -6.06 15.74 -1.02
N ALA A 116 -4.80 15.88 -0.60
CA ALA A 116 -4.22 17.20 -0.36
C ALA A 116 -4.34 18.07 -1.63
N PRO A 117 -4.52 19.40 -1.48
CA PRO A 117 -4.51 20.30 -2.63
C PRO A 117 -3.18 20.20 -3.37
N GLY A 118 -3.24 19.92 -4.68
CA GLY A 118 -2.05 19.85 -5.52
C GLY A 118 -1.49 21.23 -5.87
N ASN A 119 -0.27 21.27 -6.40
CA ASN A 119 0.34 22.50 -6.94
C ASN A 119 -0.41 23.01 -8.18
N HIS A 120 -1.09 22.11 -8.88
CA HIS A 120 -1.87 22.40 -10.08
C HIS A 120 -3.31 21.88 -9.92
N PRO A 121 -4.12 22.49 -9.03
CA PRO A 121 -5.43 21.96 -8.66
C PRO A 121 -6.45 21.95 -9.83
N ALA A 122 -6.21 22.73 -10.88
CA ALA A 122 -7.03 22.77 -12.09
C ALA A 122 -6.66 21.68 -13.12
N ILE A 123 -5.59 20.91 -12.88
CA ILE A 123 -5.06 19.91 -13.81
C ILE A 123 -5.19 18.55 -13.14
N ALA A 124 -5.91 17.63 -13.78
CA ALA A 124 -5.99 16.25 -13.33
C ALA A 124 -4.72 15.49 -13.74
N ASP A 125 -4.36 14.49 -12.93
CA ASP A 125 -3.34 13.50 -13.27
C ASP A 125 -3.64 12.84 -14.62
N THR A 126 -2.67 12.88 -15.54
CA THR A 126 -2.80 12.38 -16.92
C THR A 126 -3.08 10.88 -17.00
N TRP A 127 -2.70 10.10 -15.99
CA TRP A 127 -2.73 8.63 -16.04
C TRP A 127 -3.95 8.00 -15.37
N GLN A 128 -4.50 8.63 -14.34
CA GLN A 128 -5.70 8.16 -13.64
C GLN A 128 -6.89 9.12 -13.82
N GLY A 129 -6.68 10.38 -14.20
CA GLY A 129 -7.73 11.34 -14.52
C GLY A 129 -8.57 11.84 -13.34
N VAL A 130 -8.20 11.50 -12.10
CA VAL A 130 -9.02 11.79 -10.90
C VAL A 130 -8.36 12.79 -9.95
N LEU A 131 -7.19 12.46 -9.38
CA LEU A 131 -6.53 13.35 -8.40
C LEU A 131 -5.83 14.53 -9.08
N PRO A 132 -5.70 15.68 -8.40
CA PRO A 132 -4.98 16.83 -8.93
C PRO A 132 -3.49 16.53 -9.14
N ALA A 133 -2.93 17.12 -10.18
CA ALA A 133 -1.51 17.04 -10.48
C ALA A 133 -0.69 17.87 -9.47
N VAL A 134 0.48 17.33 -9.11
CA VAL A 134 1.48 17.99 -8.26
C VAL A 134 2.77 18.29 -9.02
N ASP A 135 3.02 17.58 -10.12
CA ASP A 135 4.28 17.63 -10.87
C ASP A 135 4.08 17.20 -12.33
N TYR A 136 5.09 17.40 -13.17
CA TYR A 136 5.16 16.93 -14.55
C TYR A 136 6.36 15.99 -14.73
N LEU A 137 6.17 14.89 -15.45
CA LEU A 137 7.32 14.06 -15.83
C LEU A 137 8.12 14.72 -16.93
N GLU A 138 9.43 14.75 -16.75
CA GLU A 138 10.35 14.99 -17.86
C GLU A 138 10.26 13.80 -18.82
N SER A 139 9.70 14.04 -20.01
CA SER A 139 9.68 13.12 -21.14
C SER A 139 10.43 13.75 -22.30
N GLY A 140 10.99 12.91 -23.18
CA GLY A 140 11.54 13.36 -24.47
C GLY A 140 10.46 13.74 -25.49
N ASP A 141 9.20 13.43 -25.19
CA ASP A 141 8.02 13.84 -25.97
C ASP A 141 7.60 15.28 -25.65
N GLU A 142 6.94 15.94 -26.61
CA GLU A 142 6.49 17.34 -26.49
C GLU A 142 5.45 17.57 -25.37
N GLU A 143 4.64 16.55 -25.04
CA GLU A 143 3.68 16.63 -23.92
C GLU A 143 4.19 15.88 -22.69
N LYS A 144 4.61 16.65 -21.69
CA LYS A 144 4.99 16.13 -20.36
C LYS A 144 3.74 15.71 -19.59
N PRO A 145 3.58 14.42 -19.22
CA PRO A 145 2.40 14.00 -18.48
C PRO A 145 2.43 14.56 -17.05
N ALA A 146 1.30 15.13 -16.63
CA ALA A 146 1.08 15.67 -15.30
C ALA A 146 0.73 14.53 -14.34
N LEU A 147 1.40 14.45 -13.20
CA LEU A 147 1.21 13.38 -12.22
C LEU A 147 0.74 13.95 -10.88
N SER A 148 -0.17 13.23 -10.24
CA SER A 148 -0.48 13.34 -8.82
C SER A 148 0.64 12.73 -7.97
N LYS A 149 0.68 13.12 -6.69
CA LYS A 149 1.59 12.55 -5.69
C LYS A 149 1.45 11.02 -5.63
N ALA A 150 0.21 10.52 -5.63
CA ALA A 150 -0.10 9.10 -5.60
C ALA A 150 0.53 8.31 -6.76
N CYS A 151 0.37 8.80 -8.00
CA CYS A 151 0.95 8.16 -9.18
C CYS A 151 2.47 8.25 -9.18
N LYS A 152 3.03 9.39 -8.75
CA LYS A 152 4.47 9.61 -8.66
C LYS A 152 5.13 8.64 -7.66
N ASP A 153 4.62 8.58 -6.43
CA ASP A 153 5.15 7.72 -5.36
C ASP A 153 5.08 6.24 -5.75
N ARG A 154 3.93 5.81 -6.31
CA ARG A 154 3.75 4.44 -6.82
C ARG A 154 4.69 4.17 -7.99
N ARG A 155 4.86 5.09 -8.94
CA ARG A 155 5.80 4.90 -10.05
C ARG A 155 7.23 4.73 -9.56
N GLU A 156 7.70 5.61 -8.67
CA GLU A 156 9.05 5.54 -8.10
C GLU A 156 9.26 4.21 -7.38
N LYS A 157 8.29 3.79 -6.56
CA LYS A 157 8.32 2.49 -5.91
C LYS A 157 8.36 1.35 -6.92
N GLY A 158 7.54 1.41 -7.98
CA GLY A 158 7.48 0.37 -9.02
C GLY A 158 8.75 0.21 -9.84
N LYS A 159 9.53 1.29 -10.00
CA LYS A 159 10.88 1.23 -10.57
C LYS A 159 11.86 0.57 -9.60
N ARG A 160 11.85 1.01 -8.34
CA ARG A 160 12.75 0.50 -7.29
C ARG A 160 12.45 -0.93 -6.85
N SER A 161 11.20 -1.37 -6.90
CA SER A 161 10.77 -2.72 -6.49
C SER A 161 11.12 -3.80 -7.52
N GLY A 162 12.17 -3.54 -8.33
CA GLY A 162 12.71 -4.32 -9.43
C GLY A 162 12.33 -5.80 -9.38
N ARG A 163 11.70 -6.29 -10.45
CA ARG A 163 11.28 -7.69 -10.60
C ARG A 163 12.34 -8.69 -10.16
N GLN A 164 13.61 -8.34 -10.34
CA GLN A 164 14.77 -9.16 -10.01
C GLN A 164 14.88 -9.46 -8.51
N SER A 165 14.62 -8.48 -7.62
CA SER A 165 14.64 -8.71 -6.17
C SER A 165 13.44 -9.56 -5.71
N PHE A 166 12.28 -9.39 -6.35
CA PHE A 166 11.10 -10.21 -6.12
C PHE A 166 11.31 -11.68 -6.51
N TYR A 167 11.83 -11.94 -7.72
CA TYR A 167 12.14 -13.32 -8.15
C TYR A 167 13.21 -13.96 -7.27
N LYS A 168 14.24 -13.19 -6.87
CA LYS A 168 15.24 -13.68 -5.92
C LYS A 168 14.61 -14.04 -4.56
N ALA A 169 13.70 -13.22 -4.04
CA ALA A 169 13.08 -13.44 -2.75
C ALA A 169 12.03 -14.57 -2.73
N ILE A 170 11.31 -14.82 -3.84
CA ILE A 170 10.23 -15.82 -3.89
C ILE A 170 10.67 -17.14 -4.52
N ALA A 171 11.46 -17.09 -5.60
CA ALA A 171 11.81 -18.29 -6.35
C ALA A 171 13.17 -18.89 -5.95
N ASP A 172 13.91 -18.24 -5.04
CA ASP A 172 15.31 -18.57 -4.71
C ASP A 172 16.17 -18.74 -5.97
N TYR A 173 15.85 -17.96 -7.00
CA TYR A 173 16.40 -18.10 -8.34
C TYR A 173 17.17 -16.84 -8.70
N GLU A 174 18.47 -17.00 -8.97
CA GLU A 174 19.30 -15.93 -9.48
C GLU A 174 19.11 -15.86 -11.01
N LEU A 175 18.38 -14.83 -11.44
CA LEU A 175 18.40 -14.37 -12.83
C LEU A 175 19.84 -13.92 -13.12
N GLY A 176 20.67 -14.79 -13.69
CA GLY A 176 22.11 -14.56 -13.96
C GLY A 176 22.40 -13.25 -14.73
N ASP A 177 22.65 -13.33 -16.05
CA ASP A 177 22.92 -12.13 -16.87
C ASP A 177 21.65 -11.45 -17.41
N LEU A 178 20.46 -11.94 -17.04
CA LEU A 178 19.20 -11.43 -17.54
C LEU A 178 18.78 -10.17 -16.77
N GLN A 179 18.92 -9.01 -17.41
CA GLN A 179 18.32 -7.76 -16.93
C GLN A 179 16.85 -7.69 -17.35
N LEU A 180 15.96 -7.51 -16.37
CA LEU A 180 14.54 -7.32 -16.63
C LEU A 180 14.26 -5.85 -16.89
N ALA A 181 13.68 -5.54 -18.05
CA ALA A 181 13.27 -4.17 -18.40
C ALA A 181 12.30 -3.58 -17.36
N GLU A 182 12.51 -2.32 -16.98
CA GLU A 182 11.68 -1.61 -16.02
C GLU A 182 10.42 -1.03 -16.68
N ASP A 183 10.49 -0.66 -17.95
CA ASP A 183 9.41 -0.17 -18.80
C ASP A 183 9.47 -0.79 -20.21
N PHE A 184 8.36 -0.76 -20.95
CA PHE A 184 8.37 -1.17 -22.37
C PHE A 184 9.25 -0.27 -23.22
N ASN A 185 9.44 0.99 -22.81
CA ASN A 185 10.35 1.92 -23.46
C ASN A 185 11.83 1.52 -23.30
N ASP A 186 12.17 0.66 -22.33
CA ASP A 186 13.54 0.17 -22.13
C ASP A 186 13.87 -1.06 -22.99
N LEU A 187 12.89 -1.57 -23.76
CA LEU A 187 13.04 -2.71 -24.66
C LEU A 187 13.31 -2.32 -26.12
N ALA A 188 13.41 -1.02 -26.41
CA ALA A 188 13.56 -0.45 -27.75
C ALA A 188 15.00 -0.04 -28.05
#